data_AF-A0AB36JG67-F1
#
_entry.id   AF-A0AB36JG67-F1
#
_cell.length_a   1.000
_cell.length_b   1.000
_cell.length_c   1.000
_cell.angle_alpha   90.00
_cell.angle_beta   90.00
_cell.angle_gamma   90.00
#
_symmetry.space_group_name_H-M   'P 1'
#
loop_
_entity.id
_entity.type
_entity.pdbx_description
1 polymer ?
#
loop_
_entity_poly.entity_id
_entity_poly.type
_entity_poly.pdbx_seq_one_letter_code
_entity_poly.pdbx_strand_id
1 'polypeptide(L)'
;MNGFAKGLKLVKQKFNNIDIRFIANLDRTAQVKDNCKYIQELVKYRDMISLIAVGMDMQELGYPAHRQAEAFAVAKENGFFITGHVGEEVGPEGIWDAIQSIPFDRIDHGVRAVEDEKLLEWL
;
A
#
# COMPACT_ATOMS: atom_id res chain seq x y z
N MET A 1 2.23 -16.92 -9.43
CA MET A 1 1.96 -17.07 -7.98
C MET A 1 2.47 -18.37 -7.34
N ASN A 2 2.60 -19.49 -8.06
CA ASN A 2 3.10 -20.76 -7.48
C ASN A 2 4.45 -20.67 -6.74
N GLY A 3 5.38 -19.85 -7.24
CA GLY A 3 6.68 -19.62 -6.59
C GLY A 3 6.55 -19.05 -5.18
N PHE A 4 5.73 -18.00 -5.01
CA PHE A 4 5.44 -17.37 -3.71
C PHE A 4 4.80 -18.36 -2.73
N ALA A 5 3.79 -19.11 -3.18
CA ALA A 5 3.13 -20.13 -2.36
C ALA A 5 4.11 -21.24 -1.90
N LYS A 6 5.04 -21.65 -2.77
CA LYS A 6 6.11 -22.60 -2.41
C LYS A 6 7.08 -21.98 -1.40
N GLY A 7 7.45 -20.71 -1.59
CA GLY A 7 8.31 -19.95 -0.68
C GLY A 7 7.74 -19.88 0.74
N LEU A 8 6.45 -19.55 0.89
CA LEU A 8 5.76 -19.53 2.18
C LEU A 8 5.86 -20.87 2.93
N LYS A 9 5.59 -21.98 2.23
CA LYS A 9 5.70 -23.33 2.81
C LYS A 9 7.14 -23.63 3.25
N LEU A 10 8.13 -23.29 2.42
CA LEU A 10 9.53 -23.52 2.73
C LEU A 10 10.00 -22.72 3.94
N VAL A 11 9.60 -21.44 4.05
CA VAL A 11 10.00 -20.61 5.19
C VAL A 11 9.46 -21.17 6.49
N LYS A 12 8.17 -21.50 6.51
CA LYS A 12 7.50 -22.06 7.69
C LYS A 12 8.19 -23.34 8.19
N GLN A 13 8.63 -24.19 7.26
CA GLN A 13 9.32 -25.45 7.56
C GLN A 13 10.78 -25.26 8.01
N LYS A 14 11.51 -24.33 7.38
CA LYS A 14 12.96 -24.21 7.60
C LYS A 14 13.35 -23.25 8.71
N PHE A 15 12.51 -22.27 9.05
CA PHE A 15 12.88 -21.18 9.94
C PHE A 15 11.90 -21.04 11.12
N ASN A 16 11.74 -22.11 11.89
CA ASN A 16 10.99 -22.09 13.16
C ASN A 16 9.60 -21.43 13.06
N ASN A 17 8.82 -21.79 12.02
CA ASN A 17 7.43 -21.34 11.86
C ASN A 17 7.25 -19.81 11.71
N ILE A 18 8.23 -19.11 11.12
CA ILE A 18 8.04 -17.71 10.70
C ILE A 18 6.83 -17.60 9.75
N ASP A 19 5.91 -16.69 10.05
CA ASP A 19 4.79 -16.32 9.19
C ASP A 19 5.20 -15.15 8.28
N ILE A 20 4.90 -15.26 6.99
CA ILE A 20 5.16 -14.19 6.01
C ILE A 20 3.83 -13.81 5.39
N ARG A 21 3.59 -12.50 5.32
CA ARG A 21 2.46 -11.89 4.63
C ARG A 21 2.98 -10.98 3.53
N PHE A 22 2.23 -10.90 2.43
CA PHE A 22 2.59 -10.06 1.30
C PHE A 22 1.76 -8.79 1.28
N ILE A 23 2.38 -7.73 0.76
CA ILE A 23 1.78 -6.46 0.40
C ILE A 23 2.09 -6.24 -1.09
N ALA A 24 1.08 -5.95 -1.89
CA ALA A 24 1.27 -5.63 -3.30
C ALA A 24 1.27 -4.11 -3.46
N ASN A 25 2.40 -3.54 -3.88
CA ASN A 25 2.51 -2.11 -4.07
C ASN A 25 2.09 -1.72 -5.50
N LEU A 26 1.29 -0.66 -5.58
CA LEU A 26 0.93 0.03 -6.81
C LEU A 26 2.05 0.99 -7.20
N ASP A 27 2.35 1.05 -8.49
CA ASP A 27 3.18 2.12 -9.04
C ASP A 27 2.32 3.39 -9.12
N ARG A 28 2.58 4.36 -8.24
CA ARG A 28 1.80 5.61 -8.22
C ARG A 28 1.98 6.47 -9.47
N THR A 29 3.04 6.22 -10.25
CA THR A 29 3.32 6.94 -11.49
C THR A 29 2.50 6.45 -12.68
N ALA A 30 1.98 5.22 -12.58
CA ALA A 30 1.11 4.62 -13.59
C ALA A 30 -0.29 5.24 -13.63
N GLN A 31 -1.06 4.91 -14.66
CA GLN A 31 -2.46 5.32 -14.74
C GLN A 31 -3.30 4.53 -13.73
N VAL A 32 -4.22 5.22 -13.05
CA VAL A 32 -5.09 4.61 -12.04
C VAL A 32 -5.85 3.37 -12.55
N LYS A 33 -6.27 3.39 -13.82
CA LYS A 33 -6.95 2.25 -14.46
C LYS A 33 -6.09 0.97 -14.49
N ASP A 34 -4.78 1.12 -14.65
CA ASP A 34 -3.85 -0.02 -14.72
C ASP A 34 -3.68 -0.62 -13.32
N ASN A 35 -3.62 0.24 -12.30
CA ASN A 35 -3.61 -0.17 -10.89
C ASN A 35 -4.94 -0.82 -10.46
N CYS A 36 -6.10 -0.30 -10.88
CA CYS A 36 -7.40 -0.95 -10.66
C CYS A 36 -7.43 -2.36 -11.25
N LYS A 37 -6.97 -2.52 -12.50
CA LYS A 37 -6.90 -3.82 -13.17
C LYS A 37 -5.95 -4.76 -12.43
N TYR A 38 -4.79 -4.29 -12.01
CA TYR A 38 -3.81 -5.08 -11.28
C TYR A 38 -4.40 -5.64 -9.98
N ILE A 39 -5.10 -4.82 -9.20
CA ILE A 39 -5.77 -5.25 -7.95
C ILE A 39 -6.81 -6.34 -8.26
N GLN A 40 -7.66 -6.15 -9.27
CA GLN A 40 -8.68 -7.15 -9.66
C GLN A 40 -8.05 -8.51 -10.04
N GLU A 41 -6.88 -8.50 -10.68
CA GLU A 41 -6.15 -9.73 -10.98
C GLU A 41 -5.56 -10.38 -9.73
N LEU A 42 -5.06 -9.59 -8.77
CA LEU A 42 -4.46 -10.06 -7.52
C LEU A 42 -5.45 -10.73 -6.57
N VAL A 43 -6.72 -10.29 -6.55
CA VAL A 43 -7.76 -10.86 -5.68
C VAL A 43 -7.84 -12.38 -5.81
N LYS A 44 -7.66 -12.90 -7.02
CA LYS A 44 -7.69 -14.35 -7.34
C LYS A 44 -6.61 -15.15 -6.59
N TYR A 45 -5.55 -14.49 -6.16
CA TYR A 45 -4.39 -15.11 -5.52
C TYR A 45 -4.26 -14.78 -4.03
N ARG A 46 -5.16 -13.95 -3.48
CA ARG A 46 -5.11 -13.42 -2.11
C ARG A 46 -4.71 -14.48 -1.08
N ASP A 47 -5.50 -15.55 -0.99
CA ASP A 47 -5.31 -16.60 0.01
C ASP A 47 -4.11 -17.50 -0.32
N MET A 48 -3.88 -17.73 -1.61
CA MET A 48 -2.80 -18.60 -2.10
C MET A 48 -1.42 -18.12 -1.66
N ILE A 49 -1.22 -16.80 -1.68
CA ILE A 49 0.08 -16.18 -1.37
C ILE A 49 0.05 -15.39 -0.08
N SER A 50 -0.97 -15.53 0.79
CA SER A 50 -1.06 -14.73 2.03
C SER A 50 -0.90 -13.22 1.79
N LEU A 51 -1.50 -12.71 0.71
CA LEU A 51 -1.54 -11.29 0.37
C LEU A 51 -2.63 -10.64 1.24
N ILE A 52 -2.23 -9.66 2.06
CA ILE A 52 -3.14 -9.05 3.04
C ILE A 52 -3.39 -7.57 2.79
N ALA A 53 -2.51 -6.90 2.05
CA ALA A 53 -2.56 -5.46 1.88
C ALA A 53 -2.18 -5.02 0.47
N VAL A 54 -2.62 -3.83 0.11
CA VAL A 54 -2.17 -3.07 -1.05
C VAL A 54 -1.46 -1.82 -0.56
N GLY A 55 -0.28 -1.56 -1.13
CA GLY A 55 0.53 -0.38 -0.86
C GLY A 55 0.62 0.54 -2.07
N MET A 56 1.30 1.68 -1.95
CA MET A 56 1.85 2.42 -3.10
C MET A 56 3.28 2.85 -2.82
N ASP A 57 4.09 2.89 -3.88
CA ASP A 57 5.47 3.36 -3.89
C ASP A 57 5.78 4.07 -5.22
N MET A 58 7.06 4.23 -5.55
CA MET A 58 7.63 5.06 -6.63
C MET A 58 7.61 6.57 -6.31
N GLN A 59 7.96 7.39 -7.30
CA GLN A 59 8.18 8.82 -7.17
C GLN A 59 6.96 9.53 -6.58
N GLU A 60 7.12 10.13 -5.40
CA GLU A 60 6.06 10.86 -4.73
C GLU A 60 5.88 12.27 -5.33
N LEU A 61 6.98 12.97 -5.61
CA LEU A 61 6.94 14.32 -6.15
C LEU A 61 6.30 14.36 -7.54
N GLY A 62 5.22 15.12 -7.70
CA GLY A 62 4.46 15.24 -8.96
C GLY A 62 3.40 14.16 -9.18
N TYR A 63 3.28 13.20 -8.26
CA TYR A 63 2.29 12.12 -8.33
C TYR A 63 1.46 12.05 -7.05
N PRO A 64 0.61 13.05 -6.75
CA PRO A 64 -0.15 13.12 -5.50
C PRO A 64 -1.04 11.89 -5.27
N ALA A 65 -1.29 11.57 -4.00
CA ALA A 65 -1.92 10.33 -3.57
C ALA A 65 -3.35 10.20 -4.09
N HIS A 66 -4.12 11.30 -4.13
CA HIS A 66 -5.51 11.29 -4.61
C HIS A 66 -5.66 10.75 -6.04
N ARG A 67 -4.61 10.79 -6.88
CA ARG A 67 -4.63 10.21 -8.23
C ARG A 67 -4.90 8.71 -8.23
N GLN A 68 -4.58 8.02 -7.12
CA GLN A 68 -4.77 6.59 -6.95
C GLN A 68 -5.97 6.25 -6.05
N ALA A 69 -6.79 7.23 -5.65
CA ALA A 69 -7.92 7.03 -4.74
C ALA A 69 -8.90 5.94 -5.22
N GLU A 70 -9.19 5.90 -6.53
CA GLU A 70 -10.05 4.86 -7.12
C GLU A 70 -9.44 3.46 -6.97
N ALA A 71 -8.14 3.30 -7.23
CA ALA A 71 -7.47 2.02 -7.06
C ALA A 71 -7.51 1.55 -5.60
N PHE A 72 -7.31 2.46 -4.64
CA PHE A 72 -7.41 2.11 -3.21
C PHE A 72 -8.85 1.83 -2.75
N ALA A 73 -9.85 2.47 -3.35
CA ALA A 73 -11.25 2.10 -3.13
C ALA A 73 -11.51 0.66 -3.59
N VAL A 74 -11.05 0.27 -4.79
CA VAL A 74 -11.14 -1.12 -5.27
C VAL A 74 -10.42 -2.09 -4.32
N ALA A 75 -9.25 -1.73 -3.79
CA ALA A 75 -8.55 -2.56 -2.82
C ALA A 75 -9.35 -2.74 -1.51
N LYS A 76 -9.95 -1.68 -0.96
CA LYS A 76 -10.80 -1.74 0.23
C LYS A 76 -12.07 -2.56 0.01
N GLU A 77 -12.73 -2.40 -1.14
CA GLU A 77 -13.92 -3.20 -1.51
C GLU A 77 -13.61 -4.70 -1.53
N ASN A 78 -12.38 -5.07 -1.89
CA ASN A 78 -11.90 -6.45 -1.87
C ASN A 78 -11.29 -6.88 -0.52
N GLY A 79 -11.42 -6.03 0.51
CA GLY A 79 -11.05 -6.34 1.89
C GLY A 79 -9.55 -6.38 2.16
N PHE A 80 -8.74 -5.66 1.38
CA PHE A 80 -7.31 -5.49 1.68
C PHE A 80 -7.08 -4.39 2.72
N PHE A 81 -6.02 -4.53 3.52
CA PHE A 81 -5.45 -3.40 4.25
C PHE A 81 -4.73 -2.45 3.29
N ILE A 82 -4.63 -1.19 3.68
CA ILE A 82 -4.08 -0.10 2.86
C ILE A 82 -2.87 0.52 3.57
N THR A 83 -1.77 0.61 2.84
CA THR A 83 -0.52 1.27 3.27
C THR A 83 0.05 2.10 2.12
N GLY A 84 1.06 2.92 2.34
CA GLY A 84 1.71 3.62 1.24
C GLY A 84 2.80 4.59 1.67
N HIS A 85 3.75 4.81 0.76
CA HIS A 85 4.82 5.78 0.91
C HIS A 85 4.25 7.18 0.75
N VAL A 86 4.21 7.91 1.86
CA VAL A 86 3.67 9.28 1.91
C VAL A 86 4.51 10.10 2.86
N GLY A 87 4.83 11.33 2.47
CA GLY A 87 5.63 12.23 3.31
C GLY A 87 7.11 11.86 3.33
N GLU A 88 7.63 11.28 2.25
CA GLU A 88 9.05 10.94 2.06
C GLU A 88 9.75 12.04 1.25
N GLU A 89 9.18 12.39 0.08
CA GLU A 89 9.67 13.48 -0.79
C GLU A 89 8.83 14.75 -0.62
N VAL A 90 7.52 14.61 -0.47
CA VAL A 90 6.55 15.74 -0.38
C VAL A 90 6.25 16.07 1.09
N GLY A 91 5.98 17.33 1.40
CA GLY A 91 5.79 17.79 2.77
C GLY A 91 4.46 17.35 3.39
N PRO A 92 4.08 17.94 4.53
CA PRO A 92 2.81 17.70 5.20
C PRO A 92 1.59 17.79 4.28
N GLU A 93 1.63 18.63 3.24
CA GLU A 93 0.57 18.75 2.24
C GLU A 93 0.31 17.44 1.48
N GLY A 94 1.35 16.65 1.21
CA GLY A 94 1.23 15.33 0.59
C GLY A 94 0.61 14.31 1.54
N ILE A 95 0.93 14.43 2.85
CA ILE A 95 0.33 13.58 3.88
C ILE A 95 -1.16 13.90 4.05
N TRP A 96 -1.52 15.18 4.14
CA TRP A 96 -2.91 15.63 4.18
C TRP A 96 -3.71 15.16 2.96
N ASP A 97 -3.16 15.32 1.75
CA ASP A 97 -3.77 14.80 0.51
C ASP A 97 -4.05 13.29 0.62
N ALA A 98 -3.08 12.52 1.10
CA ALA A 98 -3.19 11.07 1.24
C ALA A 98 -4.26 10.65 2.25
N ILE A 99 -4.23 11.15 3.49
CA ILE A 99 -5.18 10.72 4.54
C ILE A 99 -6.61 11.19 4.31
N GLN A 100 -6.79 12.26 3.53
CA GLN A 100 -8.12 12.76 3.16
C GLN A 100 -8.70 12.05 1.94
N SER A 101 -7.86 11.54 1.04
CA SER A 101 -8.29 10.91 -0.21
C SER A 101 -8.34 9.38 -0.16
N ILE A 102 -7.50 8.76 0.67
CA ILE A 102 -7.35 7.30 0.75
C ILE A 102 -7.48 6.85 2.21
N PRO A 103 -8.28 5.80 2.49
CA PRO A 103 -8.45 5.27 3.84
C PRO A 103 -7.27 4.37 4.24
N PHE A 104 -6.11 4.98 4.48
CA PHE A 104 -4.91 4.29 4.96
C PHE A 104 -5.15 3.61 6.31
N ASP A 105 -4.71 2.36 6.44
CA ASP A 105 -4.64 1.67 7.73
C ASP A 105 -3.30 1.96 8.44
N ARG A 106 -2.26 2.33 7.67
CA ARG A 106 -1.02 2.94 8.16
C ARG A 106 -0.34 3.74 7.04
N ILE A 107 0.62 4.59 7.42
CA ILE A 107 1.52 5.30 6.50
C ILE A 107 2.92 4.68 6.60
N ASP A 108 3.57 4.51 5.45
CA ASP A 108 4.99 4.18 5.37
C ASP A 108 5.78 5.50 5.22
N HIS A 109 6.87 5.63 5.98
CA HIS A 109 7.64 6.87 6.19
C HIS A 109 6.94 7.93 7.05
N GLY A 110 6.13 8.80 6.46
CA GLY A 110 5.51 9.93 7.16
C GLY A 110 6.51 10.89 7.82
N VAL A 111 7.80 10.83 7.44
CA VAL A 111 8.89 11.52 8.17
C VAL A 111 8.73 13.04 8.14
N ARG A 112 8.13 13.57 7.07
CA ARG A 112 7.85 15.01 6.93
C ARG A 112 6.62 15.48 7.71
N ALA A 113 5.89 14.61 8.41
CA ALA A 113 4.79 15.01 9.28
C ALA A 113 5.24 15.98 10.38
N VAL A 114 6.51 15.86 10.82
CA VAL A 114 7.10 16.71 11.86
C VAL A 114 7.14 18.20 11.50
N GLU A 115 6.96 18.55 10.23
CA GLU A 115 6.98 19.91 9.74
C GLU A 115 5.62 20.64 9.91
N ASP A 116 4.58 19.92 10.35
CA ASP A 116 3.25 20.48 10.64
C ASP A 116 2.73 19.96 11.99
N GLU A 117 2.74 20.85 13.00
CA GLU A 117 2.25 20.54 14.35
C GLU A 117 0.79 20.06 14.34
N LYS A 118 -0.07 20.59 13.46
CA LYS A 118 -1.48 20.17 13.39
C LYS A 118 -1.63 18.76 12.84
N LEU A 119 -0.76 18.38 11.90
CA LEU A 119 -0.74 17.03 11.37
C LEU A 119 -0.30 16.04 12.45
N LEU A 120 0.70 16.38 13.26
CA LEU A 120 1.09 15.56 14.42
C LEU A 120 -0.02 15.43 15.46
N GLU A 121 -0.78 16.50 15.72
CA GLU A 121 -1.93 16.46 16.65
C GLU A 121 -3.09 15.60 16.13
N TRP A 122 -3.21 15.46 14.80
CA TRP A 122 -4.26 14.68 14.16
C TRP A 122 -3.98 13.17 14.15
N LEU A 123 -2.71 12.77 14.02
CA LEU A 123 -2.23 11.38 13.94
C LEU A 123 -2.28 10.64 15.30
#